data_AF-A0A7K0A4R8-F1
#
_entry.id   AF-A0A7K0A4R8-F1
#
_cell.length_a   1.000
_cell.length_b   1.000
_cell.length_c   1.000
_cell.angle_alpha   90.00
_cell.angle_beta   90.00
_cell.angle_gamma   90.00
#
_symmetry.space_group_name_H-M   'P 1'
#
loop_
_entity.id
_entity.type
_entity.pdbx_description
1 polymer ?
#
loop_
_entity_poly.entity_id
_entity_poly.type
_entity_poly.pdbx_seq_one_letter_code
_entity_poly.pdbx_strand_id
1 'polypeptide(L)'
;MPSNLPLDTLGKQIAANVTKGDQYADKAEQFYKAAGLYLIEAKERVKKTNALTWSQFLRINCSDLSRQRAHEYIQIADGRTTLAAMRATKNESVQQSRAQKREAADLIAETRPVVHNVVDNRPDYLNEINERPEYDDTPLSSEDLGAELLLAASTLRQYTGDFDWKAIAEGFTKSDIEWIERAIKEIKAYV
;
A
#
# COMPACT_ATOMS: atom_id res chain seq x y z
N MET A 1 34.57 7.38 -7.18
CA MET A 1 34.40 8.37 -8.27
C MET A 1 32.92 8.53 -8.49
N PRO A 2 32.31 9.70 -8.20
CA PRO A 2 30.92 9.95 -8.57
C PRO A 2 30.81 9.87 -10.10
N SER A 3 29.88 9.06 -10.59
CA SER A 3 29.58 8.97 -12.02
C SER A 3 28.94 10.29 -12.48
N ASN A 4 29.06 10.71 -13.73
CA ASN A 4 28.42 11.96 -14.22
C ASN A 4 27.09 11.70 -14.94
N LEU A 5 26.45 10.55 -14.65
CA LEU A 5 25.26 10.08 -15.35
C LEU A 5 23.99 10.83 -14.94
N PRO A 6 23.01 11.06 -15.83
CA PRO A 6 21.69 11.59 -15.45
C PRO A 6 20.96 10.70 -14.43
N LEU A 7 20.09 11.29 -13.58
CA LEU A 7 19.34 10.55 -12.55
C LEU A 7 18.46 9.42 -13.13
N ASP A 8 17.83 9.66 -14.28
CA ASP A 8 17.02 8.65 -14.98
C ASP A 8 17.88 7.45 -15.45
N THR A 9 19.06 7.73 -16.02
CA THR A 9 20.01 6.69 -16.42
C THR A 9 20.47 5.87 -15.22
N LEU A 10 20.70 6.52 -14.09
CA LEU A 10 21.11 5.87 -12.86
C LEU A 10 20.00 4.98 -12.28
N GLY A 11 18.74 5.42 -12.34
CA GLY A 11 17.57 4.59 -12.02
C GLY A 11 17.47 3.33 -12.88
N LYS A 12 17.64 3.47 -14.20
CA LYS A 12 17.66 2.34 -15.14
C LYS A 12 18.79 1.35 -14.85
N GLN A 13 19.98 1.84 -14.48
CA GLN A 13 21.10 0.98 -14.10
C GLN A 13 20.84 0.22 -12.80
N ILE A 14 20.21 0.87 -11.81
CA ILE A 14 19.78 0.20 -10.57
C ILE A 14 18.84 -0.95 -10.91
N ALA A 15 17.76 -0.67 -11.66
CA ALA A 15 16.77 -1.69 -12.04
C ALA A 15 17.41 -2.88 -12.76
N ALA A 16 18.26 -2.61 -13.76
CA ALA A 16 18.93 -3.66 -14.52
C ALA A 16 19.84 -4.55 -13.66
N ASN A 17 20.54 -3.99 -12.68
CA ASN A 17 21.37 -4.77 -11.76
C ASN A 17 20.51 -5.60 -10.80
N VAL A 18 19.39 -5.07 -10.31
CA VAL A 18 18.46 -5.84 -9.45
C VAL A 18 17.93 -7.05 -10.20
N THR A 19 17.44 -6.87 -11.44
CA THR A 19 16.92 -7.98 -12.26
C THR A 19 17.98 -9.05 -12.53
N LYS A 20 19.22 -8.64 -12.84
CA LYS A 20 20.33 -9.60 -13.03
C LYS A 20 20.69 -10.31 -11.73
N GLY A 21 20.63 -9.62 -10.60
CA GLY A 21 20.84 -10.22 -9.29
C GLY A 21 19.81 -11.31 -8.98
N ASP A 22 18.55 -11.06 -9.33
CA ASP A 22 17.47 -12.02 -9.15
C ASP A 22 17.63 -13.27 -10.06
N GLN A 23 18.24 -13.11 -11.24
CA GLN A 23 18.46 -14.20 -12.20
C GLN A 23 19.65 -15.12 -11.85
N TYR A 24 20.72 -14.60 -11.24
CA TYR A 24 21.95 -15.35 -11.01
C TYR A 24 22.29 -15.47 -9.53
N ALA A 25 21.81 -16.52 -8.85
CA ALA A 25 21.96 -16.69 -7.41
C ALA A 25 23.41 -16.55 -6.89
N ASP A 26 24.39 -17.09 -7.62
CA ASP A 26 25.80 -17.06 -7.21
C ASP A 26 26.47 -15.70 -7.44
N LYS A 27 25.95 -14.89 -8.37
CA LYS A 27 26.44 -13.53 -8.67
C LYS A 27 25.52 -12.44 -8.10
N ALA A 28 24.43 -12.83 -7.47
CA ALA A 28 23.37 -11.94 -7.01
C ALA A 28 23.90 -10.86 -6.07
N GLU A 29 24.76 -11.27 -5.13
CA GLU A 29 25.30 -10.35 -4.14
C GLU A 29 26.16 -9.25 -4.77
N GLN A 30 26.92 -9.53 -5.83
CA GLN A 30 27.72 -8.52 -6.53
C GLN A 30 26.82 -7.48 -7.22
N PHE A 31 25.74 -7.94 -7.85
CA PHE A 31 24.77 -7.06 -8.49
C PHE A 31 23.99 -6.22 -7.47
N TYR A 32 23.60 -6.79 -6.33
CA TYR A 32 22.96 -6.03 -5.26
C TYR A 32 23.92 -5.02 -4.60
N LYS A 33 25.20 -5.36 -4.45
CA LYS A 33 26.25 -4.41 -4.02
C LYS A 33 26.36 -3.25 -5.01
N ALA A 34 26.44 -3.54 -6.31
CA ALA A 34 26.48 -2.51 -7.34
C ALA A 34 25.23 -1.62 -7.30
N ALA A 35 24.03 -2.22 -7.22
CA ALA A 35 22.77 -1.49 -7.09
C ALA A 35 22.75 -0.60 -5.83
N GLY A 36 23.23 -1.10 -4.69
CA GLY A 36 23.35 -0.34 -3.45
C GLY A 36 24.29 0.86 -3.57
N LEU A 37 25.44 0.71 -4.24
CA LEU A 37 26.37 1.82 -4.51
C LEU A 37 25.71 2.91 -5.37
N TYR A 38 24.96 2.54 -6.41
CA TYR A 38 24.19 3.50 -7.19
C TYR A 38 23.09 4.17 -6.37
N LEU A 39 22.40 3.45 -5.48
CA LEU A 39 21.39 4.03 -4.59
C LEU A 39 21.97 5.04 -3.60
N ILE A 40 23.18 4.81 -3.09
CA ILE A 40 23.92 5.77 -2.24
C ILE A 40 24.16 7.06 -3.04
N GLU A 41 24.73 6.92 -4.25
CA GLU A 41 24.99 8.05 -5.13
C GLU A 41 23.70 8.81 -5.48
N ALA A 42 22.63 8.10 -5.83
CA ALA A 42 21.33 8.69 -6.10
C ALA A 42 20.82 9.50 -4.91
N LYS A 43 20.88 8.93 -3.70
CA LYS A 43 20.39 9.55 -2.47
C LYS A 43 21.13 10.83 -2.15
N GLU A 44 22.45 10.86 -2.35
CA GLU A 44 23.25 12.07 -2.19
C GLU A 44 22.86 13.16 -3.19
N ARG A 45 22.64 12.78 -4.45
CA ARG A 45 22.25 13.74 -5.50
C ARG A 45 20.86 14.30 -5.29
N VAL A 46 19.90 13.45 -4.93
CA VAL A 46 18.54 13.86 -4.57
C VAL A 46 18.57 14.87 -3.42
N LYS A 47 19.40 14.61 -2.39
CA LYS A 47 19.61 15.55 -1.28
C LYS A 47 20.23 16.88 -1.72
N LYS A 48 21.17 16.85 -2.68
CA LYS A 48 21.84 18.06 -3.20
C LYS A 48 20.93 18.91 -4.09
N THR A 49 20.17 18.28 -4.98
CA THR A 49 19.29 18.99 -5.92
C THR A 49 18.01 19.50 -5.24
N ASN A 50 17.53 18.79 -4.21
CA ASN A 50 16.32 19.11 -3.45
C ASN A 50 15.04 19.28 -4.31
N ALA A 51 15.05 18.80 -5.56
CA ALA A 51 13.92 18.90 -6.47
C ALA A 51 12.82 17.86 -6.19
N LEU A 52 13.17 16.76 -5.50
CA LEU A 52 12.27 15.65 -5.21
C LEU A 52 12.71 14.92 -3.93
N THR A 53 11.77 14.31 -3.24
CA THR A 53 12.06 13.48 -2.06
C THR A 53 12.65 12.14 -2.46
N TRP A 54 13.40 11.49 -1.55
CA TRP A 54 13.94 10.14 -1.80
C TRP A 54 12.86 9.12 -2.18
N SER A 55 11.65 9.25 -1.63
CA SER A 55 10.55 8.34 -1.95
C SER A 55 9.99 8.58 -3.35
N GLN A 56 9.88 9.84 -3.77
CA GLN A 56 9.48 10.19 -5.13
C GLN A 56 10.52 9.72 -6.15
N PHE A 57 11.82 9.86 -5.83
CA PHE A 57 12.91 9.34 -6.67
C PHE A 57 12.71 7.86 -6.97
N LEU A 58 12.55 7.04 -5.92
CA LEU A 58 12.38 5.59 -6.05
C LEU A 58 11.12 5.25 -6.86
N ARG A 59 9.99 5.91 -6.59
CA ARG A 59 8.74 5.66 -7.32
C ARG A 59 8.86 5.98 -8.81
N ILE A 60 9.53 7.07 -9.17
CA ILE A 60 9.65 7.54 -10.55
C ILE A 60 10.70 6.74 -11.33
N ASN A 61 11.87 6.49 -10.72
CA ASN A 61 13.05 5.98 -11.43
C ASN A 61 13.31 4.49 -11.15
N CYS A 62 12.65 3.91 -10.15
CA CYS A 62 12.84 2.54 -9.69
C CYS A 62 11.48 1.92 -9.28
N SER A 63 10.50 1.89 -10.19
CA SER A 63 9.10 1.50 -9.91
C SER A 63 8.94 0.18 -9.17
N ASP A 64 9.82 -0.78 -9.45
CA ASP A 64 9.73 -2.14 -8.92
C ASP A 64 10.46 -2.29 -7.58
N LEU A 65 11.09 -1.22 -7.09
CA LEU A 65 11.91 -1.23 -5.89
C LEU A 65 11.19 -0.57 -4.72
N SER A 66 10.84 -1.37 -3.72
CA SER A 66 10.29 -0.84 -2.48
C SER A 66 11.33 -0.03 -1.69
N ARG A 67 10.87 0.93 -0.88
CA ARG A 67 11.74 1.75 -0.02
C ARG A 67 12.60 0.89 0.90
N GLN A 68 12.00 -0.13 1.52
CA GLN A 68 12.71 -1.07 2.38
C GLN A 68 13.79 -1.80 1.60
N ARG A 69 13.46 -2.33 0.42
CA ARG A 69 14.41 -3.07 -0.40
C ARG A 69 15.58 -2.21 -0.87
N ALA A 70 15.34 -0.94 -1.19
CA ALA A 70 16.40 0.02 -1.48
C ALA A 70 17.36 0.20 -0.29
N HIS A 71 16.83 0.31 0.94
CA HIS A 71 17.67 0.39 2.14
C HIS A 71 18.50 -0.88 2.38
N GLU A 72 17.91 -2.04 2.15
CA GLU A 72 18.60 -3.34 2.26
C GLU A 72 19.79 -3.42 1.30
N TYR A 73 19.63 -2.98 0.04
CA TYR A 73 20.73 -2.93 -0.92
C TYR A 73 21.83 -1.95 -0.52
N ILE A 74 21.47 -0.78 0.03
CA ILE A 74 22.45 0.15 0.60
C ILE A 74 23.24 -0.51 1.73
N GLN A 75 22.58 -1.25 2.63
CA GLN A 75 23.27 -1.96 3.72
C GLN A 75 24.22 -3.05 3.21
N ILE A 76 23.83 -3.77 2.14
CA ILE A 76 24.69 -4.77 1.49
C ILE A 76 25.92 -4.09 0.85
N ALA A 77 25.74 -2.94 0.21
CA ALA A 77 26.84 -2.17 -0.37
C ALA A 77 27.79 -1.58 0.68
N ASP A 78 27.25 -1.09 1.80
CA ASP A 78 28.03 -0.59 2.94
C ASP A 78 28.73 -1.72 3.73
N GLY A 79 28.46 -3.00 3.41
CA GLY A 79 29.00 -4.15 4.13
C GLY A 79 28.40 -4.36 5.53
N ARG A 80 27.29 -3.69 5.86
CA ARG A 80 26.59 -3.82 7.16
C ARG A 80 25.80 -5.13 7.26
N THR A 81 25.42 -5.70 6.13
CA THR A 81 24.72 -6.99 6.05
C THR A 81 25.16 -7.75 4.80
N THR A 82 24.88 -9.04 4.75
CA THR A 82 25.10 -9.89 3.58
C THR A 82 23.76 -10.39 3.04
N LEU A 83 23.73 -10.82 1.78
CA LEU A 83 22.51 -11.41 1.20
C LEU A 83 22.07 -12.65 1.97
N ALA A 84 23.03 -13.45 2.46
CA ALA A 84 22.77 -14.63 3.27
C ALA A 84 22.11 -14.27 4.62
N ALA A 85 22.66 -13.28 5.34
CA ALA A 85 22.10 -12.82 6.61
C ALA A 85 20.67 -12.30 6.45
N MET A 86 20.43 -11.52 5.40
CA MET A 86 19.10 -11.04 5.03
C MET A 86 18.08 -12.16 4.78
N ARG A 87 18.48 -13.19 4.05
CA ARG A 87 17.62 -14.37 3.78
C ARG A 87 17.33 -15.14 5.07
N ALA A 88 18.32 -15.28 5.95
CA ALA A 88 18.14 -15.92 7.25
C ALA A 88 17.08 -15.19 8.09
N THR A 89 17.22 -13.87 8.28
CA THR A 89 16.24 -13.07 9.03
C THR A 89 14.83 -13.16 8.44
N LYS A 90 14.70 -13.12 7.11
CA LYS A 90 13.39 -13.25 6.46
C LYS A 90 12.78 -14.63 6.69
N ASN A 91 13.59 -15.68 6.63
CA ASN A 91 13.14 -17.04 6.92
C ASN A 91 12.69 -17.18 8.38
N GLU A 92 13.43 -16.60 9.33
CA GLU A 92 13.07 -16.57 10.75
C GLU A 92 11.72 -15.87 10.97
N SER A 93 11.52 -14.67 10.39
CA SER A 93 10.24 -13.96 10.49
C SER A 93 9.07 -14.76 9.90
N VAL A 94 9.28 -15.44 8.78
CA VAL A 94 8.27 -16.32 8.18
C VAL A 94 7.98 -17.53 9.08
N GLN A 95 9.00 -18.13 9.68
CA GLN A 95 8.83 -19.24 10.63
C GLN A 95 8.07 -18.80 11.88
N GLN A 96 8.42 -17.66 12.47
CA GLN A 96 7.73 -17.08 13.62
C GLN A 96 6.26 -16.78 13.31
N SER A 97 5.98 -16.14 12.18
CA SER A 97 4.60 -15.86 11.75
C SER A 97 3.79 -17.14 11.55
N ARG A 98 4.41 -18.20 11.00
CA ARG A 98 3.76 -19.52 10.86
C ARG A 98 3.51 -20.19 12.21
N ALA A 99 4.44 -20.09 13.15
CA ALA A 99 4.27 -20.64 14.49
C ALA A 99 3.11 -19.96 15.22
N GLN A 100 3.05 -18.61 15.21
CA GLN A 100 1.96 -17.84 15.80
C GLN A 100 0.59 -18.19 15.21
N LYS A 101 0.51 -18.37 13.88
CA LYS A 101 -0.74 -18.79 13.23
C LYS A 101 -1.19 -20.19 13.64
N ARG A 102 -0.25 -21.11 13.85
CA ARG A 102 -0.56 -22.48 14.32
C ARG A 102 -1.06 -22.44 15.76
N GLU A 103 -0.34 -21.74 16.63
CA GLU A 103 -0.74 -21.58 18.04
C GLU A 103 -2.12 -20.94 18.17
N ALA A 104 -2.40 -19.89 17.39
CA ALA A 104 -3.73 -19.29 17.34
C ALA A 104 -4.81 -20.28 16.85
N ALA A 105 -4.50 -21.12 15.86
CA ALA A 105 -5.43 -22.13 15.37
C ALA A 105 -5.68 -23.24 16.41
N ASP A 106 -4.65 -23.67 17.14
CA ASP A 106 -4.75 -24.66 18.21
C ASP A 106 -5.59 -24.11 19.38
N LEU A 107 -5.37 -22.86 19.78
CA LEU A 107 -6.20 -22.18 20.79
C LEU A 107 -7.66 -22.08 20.38
N ILE A 108 -7.95 -21.74 19.11
CA ILE A 108 -9.32 -21.70 18.58
C ILE A 108 -9.94 -23.10 18.57
N ALA A 109 -9.17 -24.14 18.23
CA ALA A 109 -9.65 -25.52 18.26
C ALA A 109 -10.00 -25.98 19.69
N GLU A 110 -9.22 -25.56 20.69
CA GLU A 110 -9.45 -25.89 22.10
C GLU A 110 -10.57 -25.06 22.73
N THR A 111 -10.71 -23.78 22.38
CA THR A 111 -11.79 -22.90 22.87
C THR A 111 -13.09 -23.03 22.10
N ARG A 112 -13.16 -23.86 21.05
CA ARG A 112 -14.44 -24.24 20.48
C ARG A 112 -15.06 -25.28 21.42
N PRO A 113 -16.03 -24.94 22.30
CA PRO A 113 -16.84 -25.97 22.92
C PRO A 113 -17.42 -26.79 21.76
N VAL A 114 -17.56 -28.09 22.00
CA VAL A 114 -18.28 -29.03 21.15
C VAL A 114 -19.68 -28.45 20.91
N VAL A 115 -19.83 -27.58 19.91
CA VAL A 115 -21.11 -27.32 19.24
C VAL A 115 -21.29 -28.48 18.26
N HIS A 116 -21.29 -29.68 18.82
CA HIS A 116 -21.74 -30.89 18.17
C HIS A 116 -22.90 -31.36 19.05
N ASN A 117 -24.09 -31.36 18.44
CA ASN A 117 -25.39 -31.76 18.97
C ASN A 117 -26.29 -30.68 19.58
N VAL A 118 -26.48 -29.56 18.86
CA VAL A 118 -27.78 -28.85 18.85
C VAL A 118 -28.27 -28.70 17.40
N VAL A 119 -28.20 -29.80 16.63
CA VAL A 119 -28.78 -29.87 15.27
C VAL A 119 -29.88 -30.92 15.16
N ASP A 120 -30.22 -31.64 16.24
CA ASP A 120 -31.40 -32.52 16.28
C ASP A 120 -32.64 -31.87 16.92
N ASN A 121 -32.57 -30.58 17.23
CA ASN A 121 -33.74 -29.73 17.50
C ASN A 121 -33.48 -28.38 16.85
N ARG A 122 -33.56 -28.31 15.52
CA ARG A 122 -33.86 -27.04 14.84
C ARG A 122 -35.37 -26.86 14.92
N PRO A 123 -35.90 -25.96 15.76
CA PRO A 123 -37.26 -25.50 15.58
C PRO A 123 -37.28 -24.69 14.27
N ASP A 124 -38.43 -24.65 13.60
CA ASP A 124 -38.70 -24.17 12.24
C ASP A 124 -38.26 -22.72 11.86
N TYR A 125 -37.39 -22.07 12.64
CA TYR A 125 -36.93 -20.69 12.44
C TYR A 125 -36.01 -20.46 11.23
N LEU A 126 -35.72 -21.48 10.41
CA LEU A 126 -35.00 -21.29 9.14
C LEU A 126 -35.90 -21.03 7.94
N ASN A 127 -37.22 -21.02 8.12
CA ASN A 127 -38.11 -20.46 7.12
C ASN A 127 -38.24 -18.92 7.19
N GLU A 128 -37.76 -18.27 8.25
CA GLU A 128 -37.81 -16.81 8.39
C GLU A 128 -36.62 -16.08 7.72
N ILE A 129 -35.51 -16.77 7.40
CA ILE A 129 -34.36 -16.11 6.73
C ILE A 129 -34.47 -16.11 5.19
N ASN A 130 -35.51 -16.73 4.65
CA ASN A 130 -35.90 -16.53 3.24
C ASN A 130 -36.90 -15.38 3.07
N GLU A 131 -37.39 -14.79 4.15
CA GLU A 131 -37.92 -13.43 4.13
C GLU A 131 -36.71 -12.48 4.19
N ARG A 132 -35.97 -12.43 3.07
CA ARG A 132 -35.16 -11.28 2.75
C ARG A 132 -36.08 -10.07 2.98
N PRO A 133 -35.77 -9.14 3.90
CA PRO A 133 -36.59 -7.94 4.03
C PRO A 133 -36.71 -7.40 2.61
N GLU A 134 -37.95 -7.32 2.13
CA GLU A 134 -38.25 -6.65 0.88
C GLU A 134 -37.61 -5.28 1.04
N TYR A 135 -36.47 -5.09 0.37
CA TYR A 135 -35.76 -3.83 0.39
C TYR A 135 -36.79 -2.88 -0.20
N ASP A 136 -37.35 -2.03 0.64
CA ASP A 136 -38.21 -0.97 0.15
C ASP A 136 -37.33 -0.13 -0.75
N ASP A 137 -37.44 -0.36 -2.06
CA ASP A 137 -36.80 0.38 -3.13
C ASP A 137 -37.40 1.81 -3.20
N THR A 138 -38.00 2.32 -2.12
CA THR A 138 -38.21 3.75 -1.96
C THR A 138 -36.83 4.40 -2.06
N PRO A 139 -36.59 5.22 -3.10
CA PRO A 139 -35.34 5.96 -3.19
C PRO A 139 -35.22 6.78 -1.91
N LEU A 140 -34.08 6.65 -1.22
CA LEU A 140 -33.79 7.48 -0.06
C LEU A 140 -34.13 8.93 -0.44
N SER A 141 -34.97 9.55 0.37
CA SER A 141 -35.35 10.95 0.20
C SER A 141 -34.09 11.78 -0.03
N SER A 142 -34.14 12.70 -0.99
CA SER A 142 -33.02 13.61 -1.29
C SER A 142 -32.52 14.37 -0.04
N GLU A 143 -33.38 14.50 0.98
CA GLU A 143 -33.04 15.11 2.27
C GLU A 143 -32.13 14.20 3.12
N ASP A 144 -32.36 12.88 3.13
CA ASP A 144 -31.57 11.93 3.92
C ASP A 144 -30.20 11.66 3.28
N LEU A 145 -30.14 11.61 1.93
CA LEU A 145 -28.88 11.57 1.18
C LEU A 145 -28.07 12.86 1.40
N GLY A 146 -28.74 14.00 1.52
CA GLY A 146 -28.11 15.29 1.82
C GLY A 146 -27.45 15.29 3.21
N ALA A 147 -28.09 14.69 4.21
CA ALA A 147 -27.57 14.61 5.57
C ALA A 147 -26.31 13.74 5.67
N GLU A 148 -26.28 12.56 5.03
CA GLU A 148 -25.08 11.72 4.99
C GLU A 148 -23.93 12.36 4.20
N LEU A 149 -24.23 13.01 3.07
CA LEU A 149 -23.22 13.75 2.29
C LEU A 149 -22.67 14.96 3.05
N LEU A 150 -23.51 15.68 3.79
CA LEU A 150 -23.06 16.79 4.65
C LEU A 150 -22.22 16.28 5.83
N LEU A 151 -22.56 15.13 6.41
CA LEU A 151 -21.76 14.52 7.47
C LEU A 151 -20.40 14.07 6.94
N ALA A 152 -20.36 13.39 5.78
CA ALA A 152 -19.13 12.99 5.11
C ALA A 152 -18.27 14.20 4.69
N ALA A 153 -18.89 15.25 4.13
CA ALA A 153 -18.21 16.47 3.74
C ALA A 153 -17.69 17.27 4.95
N SER A 154 -18.42 17.33 6.07
CA SER A 154 -17.98 17.99 7.30
C SER A 154 -16.82 17.24 7.96
N THR A 155 -16.86 15.90 7.91
CA THR A 155 -15.77 15.03 8.39
C THR A 155 -14.52 15.24 7.53
N LEU A 156 -14.67 15.28 6.20
CA LEU A 156 -13.58 15.62 5.29
C LEU A 156 -13.04 17.04 5.56
N ARG A 157 -13.91 18.03 5.81
CA ARG A 157 -13.50 19.42 6.12
C ARG A 157 -12.68 19.54 7.40
N GLN A 158 -12.99 18.76 8.44
CA GLN A 158 -12.20 18.72 9.68
C GLN A 158 -10.80 18.15 9.47
N TYR A 159 -10.60 17.26 8.48
CA TYR A 159 -9.31 16.68 8.15
C TYR A 159 -8.51 17.46 7.08
N THR A 160 -9.11 18.47 6.45
CA THR A 160 -8.56 19.13 5.24
C THR A 160 -8.35 20.63 5.41
N GLY A 161 -7.75 21.04 6.52
CA GLY A 161 -7.41 22.45 6.79
C GLY A 161 -6.50 23.12 5.73
N ASP A 162 -5.82 22.35 4.88
CA ASP A 162 -5.03 22.84 3.73
C ASP A 162 -4.87 21.70 2.70
N PHE A 163 -5.97 21.08 2.27
CA PHE A 163 -5.89 19.99 1.30
C PHE A 163 -5.81 20.54 -0.12
N ASP A 164 -4.61 20.50 -0.71
CA ASP A 164 -4.35 20.96 -2.07
C ASP A 164 -4.92 19.99 -3.11
N TRP A 165 -6.19 20.18 -3.45
CA TRP A 165 -6.89 19.39 -4.47
C TRP A 165 -6.23 19.47 -5.85
N LYS A 166 -5.41 20.48 -6.14
CA LYS A 166 -4.67 20.55 -7.41
C LYS A 166 -3.57 19.49 -7.50
N ALA A 167 -2.98 19.06 -6.38
CA ALA A 167 -1.94 18.04 -6.37
C ALA A 167 -2.48 16.62 -6.64
N ILE A 168 -3.77 16.38 -6.43
CA ILE A 168 -4.44 15.09 -6.71
C ILE A 168 -5.01 15.05 -8.13
N ALA A 169 -5.32 16.22 -8.71
CA ALA A 169 -5.89 16.34 -10.04
C ALA A 169 -4.96 15.89 -11.18
N GLU A 170 -3.66 15.63 -10.93
CA GLU A 170 -2.71 15.12 -11.95
C GLU A 170 -3.09 13.73 -12.52
N GLY A 171 -4.05 13.02 -11.91
CA GLY A 171 -4.58 11.75 -12.40
C GLY A 171 -6.04 11.78 -12.87
N PHE A 172 -6.73 12.92 -12.78
CA PHE A 172 -8.15 13.02 -13.11
C PHE A 172 -8.35 13.58 -14.50
N THR A 173 -9.33 13.04 -15.22
CA THR A 173 -9.69 13.61 -16.52
C THR A 173 -10.43 14.93 -16.31
N LYS A 174 -10.41 15.79 -17.34
CA LYS A 174 -11.16 17.05 -17.32
C LYS A 174 -12.64 16.85 -16.98
N SER A 175 -13.24 15.74 -17.45
CA SER A 175 -14.64 15.40 -17.19
C SER A 175 -14.90 15.03 -15.73
N ASP A 176 -13.94 14.37 -15.06
CA ASP A 176 -14.06 14.07 -13.63
C ASP A 176 -14.03 15.35 -12.79
N ILE A 177 -13.16 16.30 -13.16
CA ILE A 177 -13.04 17.60 -12.49
C ILE A 177 -14.34 18.41 -12.68
N GLU A 178 -14.87 18.48 -13.90
CA GLU A 178 -16.12 19.20 -14.20
C GLU A 178 -17.33 18.58 -13.46
N TRP A 179 -17.38 17.26 -13.32
CA TRP A 179 -18.43 16.58 -12.55
C TRP A 179 -18.36 16.93 -11.05
N ILE A 180 -17.16 16.92 -10.47
CA ILE A 180 -16.93 17.28 -9.06
C ILE A 180 -17.28 18.74 -8.80
N GLU A 181 -16.87 19.67 -9.67
CA GLU A 181 -17.19 21.10 -9.55
C GLU A 181 -18.69 21.36 -9.61
N ARG A 182 -19.40 20.65 -10.51
CA ARG A 182 -20.86 20.73 -10.61
C ARG A 182 -21.55 20.21 -9.34
N ALA A 183 -21.11 19.06 -8.83
CA ALA A 183 -21.65 18.49 -7.59
C ALA A 183 -21.45 19.43 -6.40
N ILE A 184 -20.28 20.05 -6.27
CA ILE A 184 -20.00 21.04 -5.20
C ILE A 184 -20.91 22.27 -5.34
N LYS A 185 -21.14 22.74 -6.57
CA LYS A 185 -22.00 23.90 -6.83
C LYS A 185 -23.47 23.61 -6.51
N GLU A 186 -23.96 22.42 -6.83
CA GLU A 186 -25.32 21.99 -6.49
C GLU A 186 -25.48 21.86 -4.97
N ILE A 187 -24.56 21.23 -4.26
CA ILE A 187 -24.60 21.13 -2.78
C ILE A 187 -24.62 22.52 -2.11
N LYS A 188 -23.80 23.46 -2.61
CA LYS A 188 -23.79 24.84 -2.09
C LYS A 188 -25.07 25.63 -2.37
N ALA A 189 -25.89 25.22 -3.33
CA ALA A 189 -27.15 25.89 -3.63
C ALA A 189 -28.28 25.45 -2.67
N TYR A 190 -28.10 24.34 -1.97
CA TYR A 190 -29.07 23.78 -1.01
C TYR A 190 -28.76 24.16 0.46
N VAL A 191 -27.69 24.90 0.72
CA VAL A 191 -27.28 25.40 2.05
C VAL A 191 -27.34 26.92 2.07
#